data_AF-A0AA90QFI6-F1
#
_entry.id   AF-A0AA90QFI6-F1
#
_cell.length_a   1.000
_cell.length_b   1.000
_cell.length_c   1.000
_cell.angle_alpha   90.00
_cell.angle_beta   90.00
_cell.angle_gamma   90.00
#
_symmetry.space_group_name_H-M   'P 1'
#
loop_
_entity.id
_entity.type
_entity.pdbx_description
1 polymer ?
#
loop_
_entity_poly.entity_id
_entity_poly.type
_entity_poly.pdbx_seq_one_letter_code
_entity_poly.pdbx_strand_id
1 'polypeptide(L)'
;MLLDRSDAHALLRALGANERLLRHLQLVGEAADELMNAYTGLEVRFDASLIELGVAVHDAGKINYPEELDGTGSRHEPEGQAMMLANGVQLPVARCCVSHAAWQQHRTLSHCYGPFSDQMRTFRFVHEIIRTYHGQTFSTSAT
;
A
#
# COMPACT_ATOMS: atom_id res chain seq x y z
N MET A 1 17.90 -5.75 1.96
CA MET A 1 16.80 -5.21 2.78
C MET A 1 16.63 -3.75 2.38
N LEU A 2 15.40 -3.30 2.10
CA LEU A 2 15.14 -1.92 1.67
C LEU A 2 15.33 -0.96 2.85
N LEU A 3 16.04 0.14 2.64
CA LEU A 3 16.30 1.16 3.67
C LEU A 3 15.39 2.38 3.49
N ASP A 4 15.15 2.80 2.25
CA ASP A 4 14.34 3.98 1.92
C ASP A 4 13.54 3.80 0.61
N ARG A 5 12.77 4.83 0.21
CA ARG A 5 12.03 4.80 -1.08
C ARG A 5 12.93 4.72 -2.30
N SER A 6 14.15 5.25 -2.24
CA SER A 6 15.08 5.23 -3.36
C SER A 6 15.52 3.80 -3.65
N ASP A 7 15.86 3.04 -2.61
CA ASP A 7 16.13 1.60 -2.71
C ASP A 7 14.94 0.83 -3.28
N ALA A 8 13.73 1.14 -2.80
CA ALA A 8 12.50 0.52 -3.28
C ALA A 8 12.28 0.78 -4.77
N HIS A 9 12.36 2.04 -5.21
CA HIS A 9 12.20 2.40 -6.62
C HIS A 9 13.31 1.83 -7.51
N ALA A 10 14.55 1.77 -7.01
CA ALA A 10 15.66 1.14 -7.73
C ALA A 10 15.41 -0.36 -7.94
N LEU A 11 14.95 -1.06 -6.91
CA LEU A 11 14.54 -2.47 -7.02
C LEU A 11 13.41 -2.63 -8.04
N LEU A 12 12.37 -1.82 -7.97
CA LEU A 12 11.24 -1.92 -8.90
C LEU A 12 11.65 -1.65 -10.35
N ARG A 13 12.54 -0.68 -10.60
CA ARG A 13 13.13 -0.48 -11.94
C ARG A 13 13.88 -1.72 -12.41
N ALA A 14 14.70 -2.33 -11.54
CA ALA A 14 15.43 -3.54 -11.88
C ALA A 14 14.50 -4.73 -12.18
N LEU A 15 13.33 -4.77 -11.56
CA LEU A 15 12.29 -5.77 -11.80
C LEU A 15 11.41 -5.48 -13.03
N GLY A 16 11.61 -4.36 -13.72
CA GLY A 16 10.88 -4.02 -14.94
C GLY A 16 9.65 -3.14 -14.74
N ALA A 17 9.54 -2.42 -13.62
CA ALA A 17 8.49 -1.41 -13.45
C ALA A 17 8.55 -0.35 -14.55
N ASN A 18 7.42 -0.11 -15.19
CA ASN A 18 7.30 0.98 -16.15
C ASN A 18 7.28 2.35 -15.44
N GLU A 19 7.62 3.41 -16.18
CA GLU A 19 7.67 4.78 -15.66
C GLU A 19 6.35 5.25 -15.04
N ARG A 20 5.24 4.76 -15.56
CA ARG A 20 3.91 5.13 -15.07
C ARG A 20 3.65 4.56 -13.67
N LEU A 21 3.96 3.30 -13.43
CA LEU A 21 3.86 2.66 -12.11
C LEU A 21 4.77 3.38 -11.11
N LEU A 22 6.01 3.68 -11.49
CA LEU A 22 6.95 4.43 -10.65
C LEU A 22 6.40 5.82 -10.31
N ARG A 23 5.82 6.52 -11.30
CA ARG A 23 5.20 7.83 -11.06
C ARG A 23 3.99 7.73 -10.13
N HIS A 24 3.17 6.70 -10.28
CA HIS A 24 2.05 6.44 -9.37
C HIS A 24 2.55 6.26 -7.92
N LEU A 25 3.51 5.36 -7.71
CA LEU A 25 4.10 5.10 -6.40
C LEU A 25 4.72 6.36 -5.78
N GLN A 26 5.38 7.20 -6.59
CA GLN A 26 5.92 8.48 -6.13
C GLN A 26 4.81 9.42 -5.64
N LEU A 27 3.72 9.59 -6.40
CA LEU A 27 2.59 10.44 -6.01
C LEU A 27 1.88 9.93 -4.76
N VAL A 28 1.75 8.61 -4.60
CA VAL A 28 1.23 7.98 -3.39
C VAL A 28 2.17 8.23 -2.21
N GLY A 29 3.48 8.18 -2.42
CA GLY A 29 4.49 8.54 -1.42
C GLY A 29 4.38 9.98 -0.94
N GLU A 30 4.27 10.94 -1.86
CA GLU A 30 4.06 12.36 -1.55
C GLU A 30 2.78 12.57 -0.71
N ALA A 31 1.67 11.92 -1.09
CA ALA A 31 0.44 11.98 -0.30
C ALA A 31 0.57 11.30 1.07
N ALA A 32 1.40 10.26 1.20
CA ALA A 32 1.67 9.63 2.49
C ALA A 32 2.48 10.54 3.43
N ASP A 33 3.40 11.34 2.89
CA ASP A 33 4.16 12.31 3.67
C ASP A 33 3.25 13.36 4.30
N GLU A 34 2.30 13.91 3.52
CA GLU A 34 1.30 14.85 4.03
C GLU A 34 0.44 14.24 5.15
N LEU A 35 0.07 12.96 5.03
CA LEU A 35 -0.71 12.26 6.04
C LEU A 35 0.09 11.96 7.31
N MET A 36 1.34 11.53 7.16
CA MET A 36 2.23 11.32 8.31
C MET A 36 2.46 12.64 9.06
N ASN A 37 2.63 13.75 8.34
CA ASN A 37 2.74 15.09 8.94
C ASN A 37 1.46 15.46 9.71
N ALA A 38 0.29 15.28 9.11
CA ALA A 38 -0.99 15.55 9.77
C ALA A 38 -1.19 14.68 11.02
N TYR A 39 -0.89 13.39 10.95
CA TYR A 39 -0.99 12.47 12.09
C TYR A 39 0.00 12.78 13.19
N THR A 40 1.21 13.21 12.84
CA THR A 40 2.20 13.69 13.82
C THR A 40 1.67 14.91 14.58
N GLY A 41 1.04 15.86 13.89
CA GLY A 41 0.39 17.02 14.50
C GLY A 41 -0.80 16.67 15.41
N LEU A 42 -1.40 15.49 15.24
CA LEU A 42 -2.46 14.94 16.08
C LEU A 42 -1.93 13.98 17.16
N GLU A 43 -0.61 13.88 17.33
CA GLU A 43 0.07 12.97 18.29
C GLU A 43 -0.26 11.48 18.08
N VAL A 44 -0.68 11.09 16.88
CA VAL A 44 -0.93 9.69 16.52
C VAL A 44 0.42 9.01 16.33
N ARG A 45 0.64 7.89 17.05
CA ARG A 45 1.85 7.08 16.90
C ARG A 45 1.73 6.13 15.72
N PHE A 46 2.80 6.00 14.94
CA PHE A 46 2.89 5.07 13.81
C PHE A 46 4.34 4.73 13.48
N ASP A 47 4.55 3.69 12.68
CA ASP A 47 5.86 3.33 12.12
C ASP A 47 6.06 4.03 10.78
N ALA A 48 6.82 5.13 10.79
CA ALA A 48 7.07 5.93 9.61
C ALA A 48 7.84 5.14 8.53
N SER A 49 8.82 4.33 8.92
CA SER A 49 9.61 3.53 7.99
C SER A 49 8.77 2.46 7.29
N LEU A 50 7.85 1.82 8.02
CA LEU A 50 6.93 0.85 7.43
C LEU A 50 5.95 1.52 6.45
N ILE A 51 5.43 2.70 6.79
CA ILE A 51 4.56 3.47 5.87
C ILE A 51 5.34 3.86 4.63
N GLU A 52 6.53 4.44 4.80
CA GLU A 52 7.38 4.94 3.72
C GLU A 52 7.74 3.84 2.72
N LEU A 53 8.17 2.68 3.22
CA LEU A 53 8.54 1.55 2.38
C LEU A 53 7.30 0.83 1.83
N GLY A 54 6.24 0.74 2.63
CA GLY A 54 4.97 0.13 2.24
C GLY A 54 4.36 0.83 1.03
N VAL A 55 4.26 2.16 1.04
CA VAL A 55 3.70 2.94 -0.08
C VAL A 55 4.54 2.77 -1.34
N ALA A 56 5.85 2.65 -1.20
CA ALA A 56 6.77 2.52 -2.32
C ALA A 56 6.69 1.16 -3.02
N VAL A 57 6.15 0.11 -2.37
CA VAL A 57 6.09 -1.25 -2.95
C VAL A 57 4.68 -1.84 -3.05
N HIS A 58 3.65 -1.20 -2.52
CA HIS A 58 2.31 -1.80 -2.41
C HIS A 58 1.76 -2.33 -3.75
N ASP A 59 2.03 -1.63 -4.84
CA ASP A 59 1.57 -1.98 -6.18
C ASP A 59 2.62 -2.74 -7.02
N ALA A 60 3.68 -3.28 -6.39
CA ALA A 60 4.78 -3.92 -7.10
C ALA A 60 4.32 -5.05 -8.05
N GLY A 61 3.27 -5.79 -7.70
CA GLY A 61 2.75 -6.86 -8.58
C GLY A 61 2.20 -6.37 -9.92
N LYS A 62 1.90 -5.06 -10.07
CA LYS A 62 1.47 -4.47 -11.35
C LYS A 62 2.59 -4.45 -12.39
N ILE A 63 3.82 -4.79 -12.02
CA ILE A 63 4.88 -5.14 -12.97
C ILE A 63 4.46 -6.33 -13.85
N ASN A 64 3.89 -7.36 -13.23
CA ASN A 64 3.42 -8.57 -13.94
C ASN A 64 1.99 -8.42 -14.47
N TYR A 65 1.23 -7.47 -13.91
CA TYR A 65 -0.18 -7.20 -14.24
C TYR A 65 -0.41 -5.73 -14.59
N PRO A 66 0.22 -5.21 -15.66
CA PRO A 66 0.11 -3.81 -16.04
C PRO A 66 -1.33 -3.40 -16.40
N GLU A 67 -2.18 -4.34 -16.83
CA GLU A 67 -3.61 -4.12 -17.07
C GLU A 67 -4.38 -3.68 -15.82
N GLU A 68 -3.91 -4.05 -14.62
CA GLU A 68 -4.51 -3.68 -13.33
C GLU A 68 -4.10 -2.27 -12.87
N LEU A 69 -3.31 -1.52 -13.66
CA LEU A 69 -3.03 -0.10 -13.41
C LEU A 69 -4.28 0.77 -13.63
N ASP A 70 -5.10 0.44 -14.63
CA ASP A 70 -6.36 1.14 -14.95
C ASP A 70 -7.59 0.25 -14.78
N GLY A 71 -7.40 -1.06 -14.88
CA GLY A 71 -8.45 -2.05 -14.83
C GLY A 71 -8.80 -2.46 -13.41
N THR A 72 -9.91 -3.17 -13.30
CA THR A 72 -10.20 -3.94 -12.08
C THR A 72 -9.35 -5.20 -12.04
N GLY A 73 -8.87 -5.56 -10.87
CA GLY A 73 -8.08 -6.77 -10.67
C GLY A 73 -7.43 -6.76 -9.29
N SER A 74 -6.97 -7.92 -8.85
CA SER A 74 -6.32 -8.14 -7.56
C SER A 74 -5.19 -9.15 -7.64
N ARG A 75 -4.78 -9.55 -8.86
CA ARG A 75 -3.71 -10.55 -9.04
C ARG A 75 -2.36 -9.97 -8.63
N HIS A 76 -2.18 -8.65 -8.79
CA HIS A 76 -0.98 -7.96 -8.35
C HIS A 76 -0.72 -8.04 -6.85
N GLU A 77 -1.73 -8.33 -6.03
CA GLU A 77 -1.58 -8.33 -4.57
C GLU A 77 -0.74 -9.53 -4.06
N PRO A 78 -1.20 -10.79 -4.19
CA PRO A 78 -0.43 -11.94 -3.70
C PRO A 78 0.87 -12.14 -4.47
N GLU A 79 0.89 -11.82 -5.77
CA GLU A 79 2.10 -11.94 -6.58
C GLU A 79 3.11 -10.83 -6.30
N GLY A 80 2.64 -9.62 -5.98
CA GLY A 80 3.49 -8.55 -5.50
C GLY A 80 4.22 -8.95 -4.21
N GLN A 81 3.48 -9.49 -3.23
CA GLN A 81 4.10 -9.96 -1.99
C GLN A 81 5.12 -11.07 -2.25
N ALA A 82 4.76 -12.08 -3.06
CA ALA A 82 5.66 -13.19 -3.38
C ALA A 82 6.93 -12.70 -4.08
N MET A 83 6.79 -11.78 -5.05
CA MET A 83 7.92 -11.17 -5.76
C MET A 83 8.81 -10.35 -4.82
N MET A 84 8.26 -9.56 -3.91
CA MET A 84 9.04 -8.80 -2.93
C MET A 84 9.84 -9.72 -2.00
N LEU A 85 9.22 -10.79 -1.49
CA LEU A 85 9.90 -11.78 -0.65
C LEU A 85 11.02 -12.50 -1.40
N ALA A 86 10.79 -12.89 -2.66
CA ALA A 86 11.79 -13.53 -3.51
C ALA A 86 13.03 -12.64 -3.76
N ASN A 87 12.85 -11.31 -3.69
CA ASN A 87 13.92 -10.32 -3.84
C ASN A 87 14.52 -9.84 -2.50
N GLY A 88 14.24 -10.54 -1.39
CA GLY A 88 14.86 -10.24 -0.08
C GLY A 88 14.32 -8.97 0.59
N VAL A 89 13.11 -8.53 0.21
CA VAL A 89 12.39 -7.47 0.92
C VAL A 89 11.88 -8.02 2.25
N GLN A 90 12.00 -7.21 3.31
CA GLN A 90 11.54 -7.55 4.65
C GLN A 90 10.04 -7.86 4.69
N LEU A 91 9.65 -8.91 5.42
CA LEU A 91 8.27 -9.41 5.46
C LEU A 91 7.21 -8.34 5.79
N PRO A 92 7.41 -7.43 6.77
CA PRO A 92 6.42 -6.39 7.06
C PRO A 92 6.12 -5.49 5.86
N VAL A 93 7.15 -5.14 5.09
CA VAL A 93 7.03 -4.31 3.88
C VAL A 93 6.42 -5.11 2.73
N ALA A 94 6.82 -6.38 2.55
CA ALA A 94 6.23 -7.22 1.50
C ALA A 94 4.72 -7.49 1.71
N ARG A 95 4.26 -7.54 2.96
CA ARG A 95 2.83 -7.69 3.29
C ARG A 95 1.97 -6.51 2.83
N CYS A 96 2.56 -5.32 2.70
CA CYS A 96 1.86 -4.14 2.19
C CYS A 96 1.31 -4.33 0.78
N CYS A 97 1.87 -5.26 -0.02
CA CYS A 97 1.34 -5.59 -1.34
C CYS A 97 -0.05 -6.24 -1.29
N VAL A 98 -0.44 -6.88 -0.18
CA VAL A 98 -1.75 -7.53 -0.03
C VAL A 98 -2.69 -6.73 0.87
N SER A 99 -2.16 -6.15 1.94
CA SER A 99 -3.00 -5.50 2.96
C SER A 99 -3.71 -4.24 2.45
N HIS A 100 -3.24 -3.63 1.36
CA HIS A 100 -3.86 -2.42 0.81
C HIS A 100 -5.25 -2.65 0.19
N ALA A 101 -5.54 -3.88 -0.23
CA ALA A 101 -6.78 -4.23 -0.93
C ALA A 101 -7.77 -5.04 -0.08
N ALA A 102 -7.35 -5.58 1.07
CA ALA A 102 -8.12 -6.44 1.96
C ALA A 102 -9.43 -5.82 2.50
N TRP A 103 -9.71 -4.55 2.21
CA TRP A 103 -10.91 -3.85 2.66
C TRP A 103 -12.11 -3.94 1.70
N GLN A 104 -12.01 -4.58 0.53
CA GLN A 104 -13.21 -4.84 -0.27
C GLN A 104 -14.22 -5.78 0.43
N GLN A 105 -13.78 -6.57 1.43
CA GLN A 105 -14.63 -7.58 2.10
C GLN A 105 -15.46 -7.06 3.29
N HIS A 106 -15.40 -5.77 3.64
CA HIS A 106 -16.23 -5.17 4.69
C HIS A 106 -17.28 -4.17 4.16
N ARG A 107 -18.01 -4.53 3.10
CA ARG A 107 -19.19 -3.78 2.64
C ARG A 107 -20.43 -4.66 2.52
N THR A 108 -21.12 -4.84 3.64
CA THR A 108 -22.59 -5.00 3.62
C THR A 108 -23.22 -3.68 4.08
N LEU A 109 -22.97 -2.58 3.39
CA LEU A 109 -23.84 -1.40 3.47
C LEU A 109 -23.94 -0.72 2.10
N SER A 110 -25.20 -0.62 1.68
CA SER A 110 -25.73 -0.26 0.37
C SER A 110 -25.26 1.09 -0.18
N HIS A 111 -25.28 1.16 -1.52
CA HIS A 111 -25.64 2.32 -2.35
C HIS A 111 -25.00 3.65 -1.95
N CYS A 112 -23.91 4.04 -2.64
CA CYS A 112 -23.58 5.40 -3.12
C CYS A 112 -22.08 5.77 -3.10
N TYR A 113 -21.17 4.94 -3.63
CA TYR A 113 -19.82 5.44 -3.94
C TYR A 113 -19.27 4.78 -5.20
N GLY A 114 -19.03 5.60 -6.23
CA GLY A 114 -18.29 5.21 -7.44
C GLY A 114 -16.81 4.92 -7.15
N PRO A 115 -15.96 4.71 -8.17
CA PRO A 115 -14.54 4.46 -7.97
C PRO A 115 -13.93 5.66 -7.24
N PHE A 116 -13.50 5.46 -6.01
CA PHE A 116 -12.83 6.51 -5.23
C PHE A 116 -11.52 6.93 -5.92
N SER A 117 -11.21 8.22 -5.87
CA SER A 117 -9.95 8.77 -6.38
C SER A 117 -8.73 8.15 -5.70
N ASP A 118 -7.60 8.10 -6.40
CA ASP A 118 -6.32 7.55 -5.90
C ASP A 118 -5.93 8.11 -4.51
N GLN A 119 -6.22 9.38 -4.23
CA GLN A 119 -5.95 10.01 -2.93
C GLN A 119 -6.65 9.32 -1.75
N MET A 120 -7.89 8.86 -1.95
CA MET A 120 -8.65 8.15 -0.92
C MET A 120 -8.11 6.72 -0.72
N ARG A 121 -7.48 6.13 -1.75
CA ARG A 121 -6.79 4.83 -1.65
C ARG A 121 -5.50 4.97 -0.83
N THR A 122 -4.72 6.02 -1.06
CA THR A 122 -3.52 6.33 -0.26
C THR A 122 -3.86 6.57 1.20
N PHE A 123 -4.87 7.40 1.49
CA PHE A 123 -5.32 7.64 2.87
C PHE A 123 -5.67 6.34 3.59
N ARG A 124 -6.44 5.47 2.92
CA ARG A 124 -6.89 4.20 3.48
C ARG A 124 -5.75 3.21 3.69
N PHE A 125 -4.77 3.19 2.79
CA PHE A 125 -3.59 2.35 2.91
C PHE A 125 -2.67 2.80 4.06
N VAL A 126 -2.35 4.09 4.14
CA VAL A 126 -1.54 4.65 5.25
C VAL A 126 -2.24 4.37 6.57
N HIS A 127 -3.56 4.59 6.65
CA HIS A 127 -4.35 4.28 7.83
C HIS A 127 -4.31 2.79 8.23
N GLU A 128 -4.26 1.86 7.27
CA GLU A 128 -4.17 0.42 7.56
C GLU A 128 -2.79 0.00 8.10
N ILE A 129 -1.71 0.59 7.57
CA ILE A 129 -0.37 0.37 8.13
C ILE A 129 -0.34 0.82 9.60
N ILE A 130 -0.97 1.98 9.89
CA ILE A 130 -1.09 2.49 11.26
C ILE A 130 -1.91 1.53 12.14
N ARG A 131 -3.06 1.03 11.67
CA ARG A 131 -3.90 0.10 12.43
C ARG A 131 -3.21 -1.22 12.74
N THR A 132 -2.46 -1.77 11.78
CA THR A 132 -1.71 -3.02 11.95
C THR A 132 -0.60 -2.87 12.99
N TYR A 133 0.05 -1.70 13.06
CA TYR A 133 1.10 -1.41 14.04
C TYR A 133 0.58 -1.40 15.50
N HIS A 134 -0.67 -1.02 15.74
CA HIS A 134 -1.26 -0.99 17.08
C HIS A 134 -1.88 -2.33 17.54
N GLY A 135 -1.78 -3.40 16.74
CA GLY A 135 -2.34 -4.71 17.11
C GLY A 135 -3.87 -4.72 17.27
N GLN A 136 -4.58 -3.68 16.82
CA GLN A 136 -6.03 -3.62 16.91
C GLN A 136 -6.67 -4.35 15.73
N THR A 137 -6.79 -5.67 15.83
CA THR A 137 -7.83 -6.41 15.11
C THR A 137 -9.16 -6.08 15.77
N PHE A 138 -9.99 -5.23 15.17
CA PHE A 138 -11.38 -5.16 15.60
C PHE A 138 -12.06 -6.48 15.22
N SER A 139 -12.22 -7.36 16.20
CA SER A 139 -13.20 -8.43 16.15
C SER A 139 -14.56 -7.77 16.01
N THR A 140 -15.17 -7.85 14.83
CA THR A 140 -16.59 -7.56 14.66
C THR A 140 -17.39 -8.70 15.26
N SER A 141 -17.48 -8.74 16.60
CA SER A 141 -18.62 -9.35 17.26
C SER A 141 -19.81 -8.43 17.00
N ALA A 142 -20.56 -8.76 15.95
CA ALA A 142 -21.91 -8.25 15.74
C ALA A 142 -22.81 -8.87 16.82
N THR A 143 -23.41 -8.01 17.63
CA THR A 143 -24.67 -8.26 18.34
C THR A 143 -25.74 -7.41 17.69
#